data_AF-A0A819C958-F1
#
_entry.id   AF-A0A819C958-F1
#
_cell.length_a   1.000
_cell.length_b   1.000
_cell.length_c   1.000
_cell.angle_alpha   90.00
_cell.angle_beta   90.00
_cell.angle_gamma   90.00
#
_symmetry.space_group_name_H-M   'P 1'
#
loop_
_entity.id
_entity.type
_entity.pdbx_description
1 polymer ?
#
loop_
_entity_poly.entity_id
_entity_poly.type
_entity_poly.pdbx_seq_one_letter_code
_entity_poly.pdbx_strand_id
1 'polypeptide(L)'
;MKFCTSMLGLVLIAVSSAVVSSDISLPGNGVLQPPLHYQRYRRSEYKKDLPYYQWWYYWIRDTKNDRHFAVSYSITLCKNTHIKSCDYDGVMVGVVVVDNKQNRRLQKYEFYDRNAFSVSQEFNFKIHSNTNETIHELLPIDNDKFIIRGNMTKENINNVWISEGCSKDLEIQWNLTLTRIYGWYAQDVFEVPDRWLDGMIMWNTYSHAAEVEGQIKIGDDLFIIEKENTSRAYGDSNWSESMPSPPPDDQHSTKYVWGWYYVSIPADDKSEELSIIAGTGLSYADEVLGTMDGRFCDIRLDEKTHVELRMVKVLDLTFDSCNDGKLVRFDVERSNWFNINDSFGYATIPLRQLVTLESDSYLITMDFNSVETNYNRLLFPFTSYVFSDFEGLGVSTNLLIIDKKTDTIVRNVTVNSGGLEYGYRFNITVPPPSNQRII
;
A
#
# COMPACT_ATOMS: atom_id res chain seq x y z
N MET A 1 -12.99 17.82 -18.79
CA MET A 1 -11.88 17.05 -19.39
C MET A 1 -12.47 15.97 -20.30
N LYS A 2 -12.24 16.07 -21.61
CA LYS A 2 -12.67 15.11 -22.66
C LYS A 2 -11.51 14.90 -23.64
N PHE A 3 -10.41 14.29 -23.21
CA PHE A 3 -9.21 14.18 -24.05
C PHE A 3 -8.60 12.78 -24.23
N CYS A 4 -9.14 11.70 -23.64
CA CYS A 4 -8.55 10.36 -23.80
C CYS A 4 -9.35 9.35 -24.64
N THR A 5 -10.51 9.69 -25.22
CA THR A 5 -11.26 8.72 -26.05
C THR A 5 -10.79 8.63 -27.51
N SER A 6 -9.87 9.48 -27.98
CA SER A 6 -9.49 9.51 -29.40
C SER A 6 -8.14 8.87 -29.77
N MET A 7 -7.29 8.48 -28.81
CA MET A 7 -6.03 7.78 -29.15
C MET A 7 -6.16 6.25 -29.20
N LEU A 8 -7.17 5.64 -28.59
CA LEU A 8 -7.31 4.17 -28.53
C LEU A 8 -8.13 3.54 -29.67
N GLY A 9 -8.70 4.32 -30.58
CA GLY A 9 -9.54 3.82 -31.68
C GLY A 9 -8.80 3.24 -32.89
N LEU A 10 -7.46 3.10 -32.85
CA LEU A 10 -6.65 2.89 -34.05
C LEU A 10 -5.52 1.86 -33.86
N VAL A 11 -5.77 0.75 -33.16
CA VAL A 11 -4.88 -0.44 -33.20
C VAL A 11 -5.73 -1.71 -33.31
N LEU A 12 -6.49 -1.81 -34.40
CA LEU A 12 -7.18 -3.05 -34.78
C LEU A 12 -7.19 -3.18 -36.30
N ILE A 13 -6.00 -3.29 -36.90
CA ILE A 13 -5.84 -3.76 -38.28
C ILE A 13 -4.63 -4.70 -38.38
N ALA A 14 -4.96 -5.94 -38.76
CA ALA A 14 -4.14 -6.94 -39.43
C ALA A 14 -2.91 -7.51 -38.70
N VAL A 15 -3.10 -8.75 -38.24
CA VAL A 15 -2.07 -9.76 -38.03
C VAL A 15 -1.20 -9.87 -39.28
N SER A 16 0.02 -9.34 -39.20
CA SER A 16 1.15 -9.83 -39.98
C SER A 16 2.38 -9.81 -39.08
N SER A 17 3.05 -10.95 -39.04
CA SER A 17 4.17 -11.31 -38.18
C SER A 17 5.37 -10.38 -38.36
N ALA A 18 5.34 -9.27 -37.63
CA ALA A 18 6.46 -8.48 -37.15
C ALA A 18 5.92 -7.60 -36.01
N VAL A 19 5.76 -8.19 -34.82
CA VAL A 19 5.44 -7.42 -33.61
C VAL A 19 6.67 -6.60 -33.28
N VAL A 20 6.72 -5.38 -33.82
CA VAL A 20 7.63 -4.34 -33.35
C VAL A 20 7.20 -4.07 -31.92
N SER A 21 8.00 -4.49 -30.94
CA SER A 21 7.87 -4.02 -29.56
C SER A 21 7.93 -2.48 -29.62
N SER A 22 6.79 -1.84 -29.44
CA SER A 22 6.67 -0.40 -29.45
C SER A 22 6.58 0.08 -28.01
N ASP A 23 7.59 0.79 -27.55
CA ASP A 23 7.51 1.54 -26.29
C ASP A 23 6.55 2.73 -26.54
N ILE A 24 5.47 2.79 -25.76
CA ILE A 24 4.46 3.85 -25.83
C ILE A 24 4.67 4.77 -24.63
N SER A 25 5.07 6.01 -24.87
CA SER A 25 5.26 6.97 -23.78
C SER A 25 3.92 7.29 -23.09
N LEU A 26 3.89 7.19 -21.77
CA LEU A 26 2.80 7.66 -20.94
C LEU A 26 2.78 9.19 -20.92
N PRO A 27 1.61 9.83 -21.13
CA PRO A 27 1.55 11.28 -21.13
C PRO A 27 1.77 11.86 -19.74
N GLY A 28 2.52 12.97 -19.68
CA GLY A 28 2.72 13.77 -18.48
C GLY A 28 3.57 13.10 -17.40
N ASN A 29 3.49 13.64 -16.19
CA ASN A 29 4.03 13.07 -14.95
C ASN A 29 2.85 12.72 -14.02
N GLY A 30 3.10 11.95 -12.97
CA GLY A 30 2.17 11.76 -11.88
C GLY A 30 1.85 13.08 -11.16
N VAL A 31 0.80 13.03 -10.35
CA VAL A 31 0.33 14.20 -9.61
C VAL A 31 1.13 14.32 -8.32
N LEU A 32 1.98 15.34 -8.26
CA LEU A 32 2.73 15.70 -7.05
C LEU A 32 1.80 16.38 -6.05
N GLN A 33 1.92 16.03 -4.77
CA GLN A 33 1.05 16.52 -3.70
C GLN A 33 -0.44 16.40 -4.07
N PRO A 34 -0.92 15.19 -4.39
CA PRO A 34 -2.26 15.00 -4.91
C PRO A 34 -3.30 15.58 -3.91
N PRO A 35 -4.27 16.40 -4.36
CA PRO A 35 -5.30 16.93 -3.47
C PRO A 35 -6.18 15.83 -2.90
N LEU A 36 -6.99 16.19 -1.91
CA LEU A 36 -7.86 15.28 -1.17
C LEU A 36 -8.71 14.35 -2.06
N HIS A 37 -9.17 14.85 -3.21
CA HIS A 37 -9.97 14.07 -4.17
C HIS A 37 -9.30 12.76 -4.61
N TYR A 38 -7.98 12.69 -4.66
CA TYR A 38 -7.28 11.45 -5.03
C TYR A 38 -7.37 10.39 -3.91
N GLN A 39 -7.72 10.75 -2.68
CA GLN A 39 -7.89 9.79 -1.57
C GLN A 39 -9.32 9.26 -1.45
N ARG A 40 -10.22 9.74 -2.30
CA ARG A 40 -11.65 9.44 -2.19
C ARG A 40 -11.97 7.94 -2.16
N TYR A 41 -13.13 7.66 -1.58
CA TYR A 41 -13.81 6.39 -1.71
C TYR A 41 -14.34 6.22 -3.13
N ARG A 42 -13.87 5.19 -3.85
CA ARG A 42 -14.09 5.07 -5.29
C ARG A 42 -15.21 4.13 -5.69
N ARG A 43 -15.93 3.50 -4.75
CA ARG A 43 -16.95 2.48 -5.09
C ARG A 43 -17.96 2.91 -6.15
N SER A 44 -18.33 4.19 -6.18
CA SER A 44 -19.27 4.75 -7.16
C SER A 44 -18.76 4.78 -8.59
N GLU A 45 -17.44 4.67 -8.80
CA GLU A 45 -16.77 4.64 -10.11
C GLU A 45 -16.71 3.24 -10.72
N TYR A 46 -16.98 2.22 -9.89
CA TYR A 46 -16.92 0.81 -10.25
C TYR A 46 -18.30 0.18 -10.40
N LYS A 47 -18.37 -0.96 -11.09
CA LYS A 47 -19.64 -1.63 -11.40
C LYS A 47 -20.27 -2.19 -10.12
N LYS A 48 -21.59 -2.06 -10.00
CA LYS A 48 -22.31 -2.44 -8.77
C LYS A 48 -22.45 -3.95 -8.58
N ASP A 49 -22.38 -4.70 -9.67
CA ASP A 49 -22.52 -6.16 -9.77
C ASP A 49 -21.17 -6.91 -9.74
N LEU A 50 -20.07 -6.17 -9.60
CA LEU A 50 -18.72 -6.70 -9.36
C LEU A 50 -18.30 -6.48 -7.89
N PRO A 51 -17.49 -7.40 -7.32
CA PRO A 51 -16.91 -7.20 -6.01
C PRO A 51 -15.97 -6.00 -6.03
N TYR A 52 -15.79 -5.34 -4.89
CA TYR A 52 -14.97 -4.16 -4.77
C TYR A 52 -14.26 -4.15 -3.42
N TYR A 53 -13.00 -3.74 -3.42
CA TYR A 53 -12.28 -3.42 -2.20
C TYR A 53 -11.67 -2.04 -2.27
N GLN A 54 -11.43 -1.47 -1.09
CA GLN A 54 -10.51 -0.37 -0.90
C GLN A 54 -9.89 -0.50 0.48
N TRP A 55 -8.63 -0.13 0.63
CA TRP A 55 -8.06 0.10 1.94
C TRP A 55 -7.25 1.38 1.97
N TRP A 56 -7.13 1.92 3.17
CA TRP A 56 -6.21 2.97 3.53
C TRP A 56 -5.29 2.42 4.60
N TYR A 57 -4.00 2.58 4.40
CA TYR A 57 -2.98 2.09 5.29
C TYR A 57 -2.09 3.25 5.75
N TYR A 58 -1.74 3.21 7.03
CA TYR A 58 -0.89 4.20 7.67
C TYR A 58 0.15 3.50 8.52
N TRP A 59 1.41 3.79 8.24
CA TRP A 59 2.53 3.35 9.06
C TRP A 59 3.14 4.54 9.78
N ILE A 60 3.23 4.44 11.11
CA ILE A 60 3.83 5.41 12.00
C ILE A 60 5.12 4.81 12.54
N ARG A 61 6.23 5.50 12.33
CA ARG A 61 7.52 5.12 12.88
C ARG A 61 7.96 6.11 13.96
N ASP A 62 8.43 5.57 15.07
CA ASP A 62 9.10 6.26 16.17
C ASP A 62 10.50 5.66 16.31
N THR A 63 11.45 6.25 15.59
CA THR A 63 12.84 5.78 15.52
C THR A 63 13.61 6.03 16.83
N LYS A 64 13.19 6.99 17.65
CA LYS A 64 13.77 7.26 18.97
C LYS A 64 13.56 6.07 19.89
N ASN A 65 12.40 5.43 19.81
CA ASN A 65 12.06 4.24 20.61
C ASN A 65 12.16 2.92 19.86
N ASP A 66 12.57 2.92 18.58
CA ASP A 66 12.62 1.73 17.72
C ASP A 66 11.27 0.97 17.76
N ARG A 67 10.22 1.77 17.52
CA ARG A 67 8.82 1.35 17.58
C ARG A 67 8.09 1.75 16.32
N HIS A 68 7.22 0.86 15.87
CA HIS A 68 6.40 1.02 14.68
C HIS A 68 4.95 0.65 14.98
N PHE A 69 4.03 1.43 14.43
CA PHE A 69 2.60 1.16 14.46
C PHE A 69 2.08 1.18 13.04
N ALA A 70 1.23 0.23 12.70
CA ALA A 70 0.55 0.17 11.43
C ALA A 70 -0.96 0.13 11.69
N VAL A 71 -1.71 0.98 10.99
CA VAL A 71 -3.18 1.06 11.08
C VAL A 71 -3.75 0.91 9.69
N SER A 72 -4.72 0.00 9.52
CA SER A 72 -5.43 -0.17 8.27
C SER A 72 -6.93 0.01 8.44
N TYR A 73 -7.55 0.63 7.45
CA TYR A 73 -9.00 0.78 7.31
C TYR A 73 -9.37 0.17 5.97
N SER A 74 -10.08 -0.95 5.99
CA SER A 74 -10.31 -1.77 4.79
C SER A 74 -11.79 -2.03 4.60
N ILE A 75 -12.21 -2.10 3.34
CA ILE A 75 -13.57 -2.46 2.96
C ILE A 75 -13.54 -3.55 1.91
N THR A 76 -14.49 -4.47 2.03
CA THR A 76 -14.81 -5.44 0.98
C THR A 76 -16.32 -5.45 0.79
N LEU A 77 -16.76 -5.20 -0.44
CA LEU A 77 -18.15 -5.11 -0.83
C LEU A 77 -18.40 -6.11 -1.95
N CYS A 78 -19.12 -7.18 -1.64
CA CYS A 78 -19.39 -8.24 -2.62
C CYS A 78 -20.81 -8.82 -2.55
N LYS A 79 -21.64 -8.41 -1.57
CA LYS A 79 -23.06 -8.78 -1.57
C LYS A 79 -23.76 -8.17 -2.79
N ASN A 80 -24.62 -8.95 -3.43
CA ASN A 80 -25.33 -8.63 -4.68
C ASN A 80 -24.46 -8.62 -5.95
N THR A 81 -23.31 -9.30 -5.91
CA THR A 81 -22.47 -9.52 -7.08
C THR A 81 -22.65 -10.95 -7.60
N HIS A 82 -22.10 -11.26 -8.77
CA HIS A 82 -22.22 -12.57 -9.42
C HIS A 82 -21.34 -13.67 -8.77
N ILE A 83 -20.55 -13.34 -7.74
CA ILE A 83 -19.63 -14.29 -7.12
C ILE A 83 -20.38 -15.30 -6.22
N LYS A 84 -19.82 -16.51 -6.11
CA LYS A 84 -20.46 -17.62 -5.39
C LYS A 84 -20.40 -17.52 -3.87
N SER A 85 -19.35 -16.88 -3.32
CA SER A 85 -19.14 -16.72 -1.89
C SER A 85 -18.62 -15.32 -1.61
N CYS A 86 -19.10 -14.75 -0.51
CA CYS A 86 -18.87 -13.38 -0.10
C CYS A 86 -18.73 -13.35 1.42
N ASP A 87 -17.75 -14.10 1.88
CA ASP A 87 -17.49 -14.41 3.29
C ASP A 87 -16.95 -13.20 4.06
N TYR A 88 -16.51 -12.16 3.36
CA TYR A 88 -15.86 -10.97 3.93
C TYR A 88 -16.56 -9.63 3.58
N ASP A 89 -17.87 -9.64 3.33
CA ASP A 89 -18.63 -8.40 3.06
C ASP A 89 -18.75 -7.52 4.30
N GLY A 90 -18.01 -6.43 4.34
CA GLY A 90 -17.99 -5.52 5.47
C GLY A 90 -16.78 -4.60 5.48
N VAL A 91 -16.51 -4.09 6.68
CA VAL A 91 -15.47 -3.10 6.94
C VAL A 91 -14.60 -3.58 8.08
N MET A 92 -13.30 -3.31 7.99
CA MET A 92 -12.31 -3.84 8.88
C MET A 92 -11.31 -2.79 9.30
N VAL A 93 -10.91 -2.86 10.56
CA VAL A 93 -9.86 -2.00 11.09
C VAL A 93 -8.80 -2.88 11.72
N GLY A 94 -7.56 -2.72 11.28
CA GLY A 94 -6.40 -3.43 11.78
C GLY A 94 -5.45 -2.49 12.51
N VAL A 95 -4.85 -2.97 13.59
CA VAL A 95 -3.69 -2.34 14.24
C VAL A 95 -2.60 -3.38 14.42
N VAL A 96 -1.38 -3.01 14.04
CA VAL A 96 -0.15 -3.79 14.20
C VAL A 96 0.87 -2.96 14.97
N VAL A 97 1.63 -3.60 15.85
CA VAL A 97 2.69 -2.95 16.63
C VAL A 97 3.95 -3.81 16.62
N VAL A 98 5.08 -3.15 16.36
CA VAL A 98 6.43 -3.69 16.59
C VAL A 98 7.17 -2.75 17.50
N ASP A 99 7.55 -3.21 18.68
CA ASP A 99 8.45 -2.50 19.58
C ASP A 99 9.69 -3.38 19.78
N ASN A 100 10.77 -3.05 19.07
CA ASN A 100 11.99 -3.83 19.08
C ASN A 100 12.74 -3.69 20.42
N LYS A 101 12.67 -2.53 21.08
CA LYS A 101 13.28 -2.34 22.41
C LYS A 101 12.61 -3.18 23.49
N GLN A 102 11.29 -3.31 23.43
CA GLN A 102 10.52 -4.12 24.38
C GLN A 102 10.32 -5.57 23.92
N ASN A 103 10.81 -5.93 22.72
CA ASN A 103 10.54 -7.20 22.06
C ASN A 103 9.04 -7.56 22.08
N ARG A 104 8.20 -6.57 21.78
CA ARG A 104 6.74 -6.70 21.77
C ARG A 104 6.24 -6.66 20.34
N ARG A 105 5.40 -7.64 19.99
CA ARG A 105 4.61 -7.65 18.76
C ARG A 105 3.17 -7.97 19.07
N LEU A 106 2.27 -7.29 18.39
CA LEU A 106 0.87 -7.66 18.38
C LEU A 106 0.19 -7.21 17.11
N GLN A 107 -0.90 -7.89 16.78
CA GLN A 107 -1.84 -7.47 15.76
C GLN A 107 -3.27 -7.78 16.21
N LYS A 108 -4.18 -6.84 15.96
CA LYS A 108 -5.59 -6.98 16.28
C LYS A 108 -6.43 -6.41 15.14
N TYR A 109 -7.44 -7.17 14.73
CA TYR A 109 -8.40 -6.78 13.71
C TYR A 109 -9.82 -6.88 14.24
N GLU A 110 -10.61 -5.86 13.93
CA GLU A 110 -12.04 -5.85 14.16
C GLU A 110 -12.78 -5.80 12.83
N PHE A 111 -13.88 -6.57 12.74
CA PHE A 111 -14.76 -6.65 11.58
C PHE A 111 -16.13 -6.08 11.92
N TYR A 112 -16.65 -5.27 11.01
CA TYR A 112 -17.90 -4.54 11.12
C TYR A 112 -18.79 -4.81 9.91
N ASP A 113 -20.10 -4.87 10.13
CA ASP A 113 -21.06 -4.95 9.03
C ASP A 113 -21.00 -3.68 8.16
N ARG A 114 -21.28 -3.84 6.87
CA ARG A 114 -21.32 -2.73 5.90
C ARG A 114 -22.16 -1.53 6.32
N ASN A 115 -23.21 -1.75 7.13
CA ASN A 115 -24.11 -0.69 7.58
C ASN A 115 -23.51 0.17 8.69
N ALA A 116 -22.43 -0.28 9.35
CA ALA A 116 -21.69 0.52 10.31
C ALA A 116 -20.85 1.61 9.62
N PHE A 117 -20.62 1.50 8.32
CA PHE A 117 -19.70 2.33 7.57
C PHE A 117 -20.41 3.44 6.78
N SER A 118 -19.77 4.61 6.74
CA SER A 118 -20.20 5.73 5.91
C SER A 118 -19.00 6.52 5.41
N VAL A 119 -19.14 7.15 4.24
CA VAL A 119 -18.20 8.16 3.74
C VAL A 119 -18.95 9.44 3.46
N SER A 120 -18.38 10.55 3.89
CA SER A 120 -18.84 11.90 3.52
C SER A 120 -17.68 12.68 2.89
N GLN A 121 -17.99 13.73 2.13
CA GLN A 121 -16.97 14.60 1.52
C GLN A 121 -15.86 13.83 0.76
N GLU A 122 -16.24 12.79 0.03
CA GLU A 122 -15.37 11.91 -0.76
C GLU A 122 -14.39 11.02 0.04
N PHE A 123 -13.77 11.50 1.12
CA PHE A 123 -12.73 10.79 1.87
C PHE A 123 -12.99 10.63 3.38
N ASN A 124 -13.96 11.35 3.96
CA ASN A 124 -14.23 11.25 5.40
C ASN A 124 -14.89 9.90 5.74
N PHE A 125 -14.05 8.91 6.01
CA PHE A 125 -14.39 7.54 6.35
C PHE A 125 -14.77 7.44 7.82
N LYS A 126 -15.92 6.81 8.11
CA LYS A 126 -16.41 6.62 9.48
C LYS A 126 -16.96 5.23 9.67
N ILE A 127 -16.64 4.62 10.81
CA ILE A 127 -17.33 3.44 11.33
C ILE A 127 -18.04 3.84 12.61
N HIS A 128 -19.32 3.49 12.69
CA HIS A 128 -20.18 3.76 13.82
C HIS A 128 -20.41 2.50 14.65
N SER A 129 -20.49 2.65 15.96
CA SER A 129 -20.95 1.61 16.87
C SER A 129 -22.46 1.37 16.71
N ASN A 130 -22.98 0.37 17.42
CA ASN A 130 -24.43 0.13 17.51
C ASN A 130 -25.22 1.29 18.16
N THR A 131 -24.54 2.17 18.91
CA THR A 131 -25.12 3.39 19.49
C THR A 131 -25.02 4.60 18.56
N ASN A 132 -24.58 4.38 17.31
CA ASN A 132 -24.37 5.40 16.27
C ASN A 132 -23.26 6.42 16.62
N GLU A 133 -22.33 6.05 17.52
CA GLU A 133 -21.13 6.82 17.83
C GLU A 133 -20.02 6.45 16.84
N THR A 134 -19.32 7.44 16.29
CA THR A 134 -18.15 7.20 15.45
C THR A 134 -16.98 6.68 16.30
N ILE A 135 -16.59 5.43 16.06
CA ILE A 135 -15.52 4.74 16.80
C ILE A 135 -14.21 4.68 16.02
N HIS A 136 -14.28 4.77 14.69
CA HIS A 136 -13.12 4.85 13.81
C HIS A 136 -13.35 5.93 12.75
N GLU A 137 -12.35 6.76 12.47
CA GLU A 137 -12.49 7.90 11.56
C GLU A 137 -11.18 8.19 10.81
N LEU A 138 -11.29 8.42 9.51
CA LEU A 138 -10.28 9.12 8.70
C LEU A 138 -10.86 10.49 8.36
N LEU A 139 -10.42 11.53 9.06
CA LEU A 139 -10.96 12.88 8.93
C LEU A 139 -9.99 13.76 8.13
N PRO A 140 -10.30 14.12 6.87
CA PRO A 140 -9.54 15.17 6.19
C PRO A 140 -9.78 16.52 6.86
N ILE A 141 -8.70 17.25 7.08
CA ILE A 141 -8.72 18.65 7.53
C ILE A 141 -8.51 19.57 6.33
N ASP A 142 -7.55 19.24 5.48
CA ASP A 142 -7.27 19.87 4.19
C ASP A 142 -6.58 18.87 3.23
N ASN A 143 -5.92 19.36 2.17
CA ASN A 143 -5.24 18.51 1.19
C ASN A 143 -4.02 17.76 1.76
N ASP A 144 -3.37 18.31 2.77
CA ASP A 144 -2.10 17.83 3.32
C ASP A 144 -2.25 17.33 4.76
N LYS A 145 -3.37 17.64 5.42
CA LYS A 145 -3.59 17.33 6.83
C LYS A 145 -4.84 16.50 7.04
N PHE A 146 -4.72 15.46 7.86
CA PHE A 146 -5.82 14.58 8.24
C PHE A 146 -5.60 14.01 9.64
N ILE A 147 -6.68 13.53 10.24
CA ILE A 147 -6.66 12.88 11.55
C ILE A 147 -7.13 11.43 11.37
N ILE A 148 -6.35 10.49 11.89
CA ILE A 148 -6.74 9.08 11.97
C ILE A 148 -7.09 8.75 13.43
N ARG A 149 -8.27 8.18 13.62
CA ARG A 149 -8.79 7.82 14.94
C ARG A 149 -9.32 6.41 14.94
N GLY A 150 -9.19 5.76 16.08
CA GLY A 150 -9.84 4.49 16.33
C GLY A 150 -9.92 4.14 17.79
N ASN A 151 -10.92 3.33 18.10
CA ASN A 151 -11.24 2.90 19.45
C ASN A 151 -11.72 1.44 19.42
N MET A 152 -10.79 0.52 19.67
CA MET A 152 -11.05 -0.91 19.87
C MET A 152 -11.30 -1.13 21.37
N THR A 153 -12.56 -1.27 21.78
CA THR A 153 -12.92 -1.46 23.20
C THR A 153 -13.18 -2.93 23.53
N LYS A 154 -13.17 -3.26 24.83
CA LYS A 154 -13.52 -4.62 25.29
C LYS A 154 -14.98 -4.99 24.99
N GLU A 155 -15.88 -4.02 24.89
CA GLU A 155 -17.28 -4.25 24.50
C GLU A 155 -17.41 -4.73 23.04
N ASN A 156 -16.41 -4.41 22.19
CA ASN A 156 -16.32 -4.87 20.81
C ASN A 156 -15.63 -6.23 20.66
N ILE A 157 -15.41 -6.99 21.75
CA ILE A 157 -14.73 -8.30 21.70
C ILE A 157 -15.35 -9.27 20.67
N ASN A 158 -16.67 -9.17 20.45
CA ASN A 158 -17.38 -10.00 19.47
C ASN A 158 -16.99 -9.63 18.02
N ASN A 159 -16.62 -8.39 17.76
CA ASN A 159 -16.17 -7.92 16.44
C ASN A 159 -14.71 -8.29 16.17
N VAL A 160 -13.96 -8.76 17.17
CA VAL A 160 -12.55 -9.15 16.98
C VAL A 160 -12.48 -10.37 16.09
N TRP A 161 -11.99 -10.16 14.87
CA TRP A 161 -11.77 -11.19 13.88
C TRP A 161 -10.46 -11.93 14.15
N ILE A 162 -9.38 -11.17 14.37
CA ILE A 162 -8.02 -11.69 14.57
C ILE A 162 -7.36 -10.97 15.73
N SER A 163 -6.60 -11.72 16.53
CA SER A 163 -5.79 -11.20 17.64
C SER A 163 -4.59 -12.13 17.84
N GLU A 164 -3.39 -11.59 17.70
CA GLU A 164 -2.12 -12.30 17.87
C GLU A 164 -1.15 -11.42 18.66
N GLY A 165 -0.40 -12.02 19.58
CA GLY A 165 0.44 -11.28 20.53
C GLY A 165 -0.34 -10.43 21.55
N CYS A 166 -1.67 -10.52 21.57
CA CYS A 166 -2.55 -9.81 22.49
C CYS A 166 -3.82 -10.60 22.81
N SER A 167 -4.57 -10.16 23.82
CA SER A 167 -5.89 -10.69 24.12
C SER A 167 -6.98 -9.99 23.27
N LYS A 168 -8.09 -10.69 23.01
CA LYS A 168 -9.20 -10.11 22.24
C LYS A 168 -9.82 -8.89 22.93
N ASP A 169 -9.86 -8.88 24.26
CA ASP A 169 -10.38 -7.79 25.08
C ASP A 169 -9.39 -6.63 25.29
N LEU A 170 -8.16 -6.71 24.76
CA LEU A 170 -7.19 -5.62 24.85
C LEU A 170 -7.75 -4.35 24.20
N GLU A 171 -7.83 -3.28 24.97
CA GLU A 171 -8.27 -1.98 24.49
C GLU A 171 -7.15 -1.26 23.75
N ILE A 172 -7.46 -0.75 22.55
CA ILE A 172 -6.51 -0.02 21.71
C ILE A 172 -7.17 1.25 21.19
N GLN A 173 -6.55 2.40 21.45
CA GLN A 173 -7.04 3.71 21.01
C GLN A 173 -5.94 4.47 20.31
N TRP A 174 -6.28 5.19 19.25
CA TRP A 174 -5.37 6.13 18.62
C TRP A 174 -6.10 7.39 18.17
N ASN A 175 -5.38 8.50 18.23
CA ASN A 175 -5.81 9.78 17.70
C ASN A 175 -4.55 10.51 17.24
N LEU A 176 -4.28 10.44 15.95
CA LEU A 176 -3.04 10.91 15.34
C LEU A 176 -3.37 11.91 14.26
N THR A 177 -2.65 13.02 14.26
CA THR A 177 -2.69 14.04 13.20
C THR A 177 -1.48 13.84 12.31
N LEU A 178 -1.72 13.66 11.02
CA LEU A 178 -0.69 13.50 10.01
C LEU A 178 -0.68 14.74 9.12
N THR A 179 0.51 15.28 8.85
CA THR A 179 0.72 16.42 7.95
C THR A 179 1.73 16.02 6.88
N ARG A 180 1.26 15.90 5.64
CA ARG A 180 2.06 15.51 4.49
C ARG A 180 3.18 16.49 4.21
N ILE A 181 4.35 15.92 3.95
CA ILE A 181 5.53 16.59 3.40
C ILE A 181 5.61 16.26 1.91
N TYR A 182 5.55 14.97 1.55
CA TYR A 182 5.55 14.48 0.17
C TYR A 182 4.45 13.47 -0.08
N GLY A 183 3.76 13.63 -1.21
CA GLY A 183 2.77 12.72 -1.74
C GLY A 183 2.84 12.63 -3.25
N TRP A 184 2.37 11.51 -3.77
CA TRP A 184 2.45 11.24 -5.19
C TRP A 184 1.31 10.32 -5.64
N TYR A 185 0.78 10.60 -6.82
CA TYR A 185 -0.18 9.73 -7.46
C TYR A 185 0.20 9.46 -8.92
N ALA A 186 0.62 8.22 -9.16
CA ALA A 186 1.20 7.79 -10.43
C ALA A 186 0.17 7.39 -11.49
N GLN A 187 -1.02 7.00 -11.03
CA GLN A 187 -1.98 6.23 -11.83
C GLN A 187 -3.11 7.08 -12.39
N ASP A 188 -2.97 8.40 -12.40
CA ASP A 188 -3.96 9.34 -12.95
C ASP A 188 -4.32 9.05 -14.41
N VAL A 189 -3.34 8.65 -15.22
CA VAL A 189 -3.55 8.26 -16.62
C VAL A 189 -4.15 6.86 -16.78
N PHE A 190 -4.09 6.06 -15.72
CA PHE A 190 -4.62 4.70 -15.64
C PHE A 190 -5.94 4.61 -14.86
N GLU A 191 -6.39 5.71 -14.23
CA GLU A 191 -7.57 5.78 -13.38
C GLU A 191 -8.87 5.82 -14.21
N VAL A 192 -8.97 4.95 -15.21
CA VAL A 192 -10.20 4.71 -15.95
C VAL A 192 -10.70 3.31 -15.61
N PRO A 193 -11.99 3.13 -15.27
CA PRO A 193 -12.62 1.84 -15.12
C PRO A 193 -12.80 1.16 -16.49
N ASP A 194 -11.68 0.96 -17.20
CA ASP A 194 -11.62 0.20 -18.44
C ASP A 194 -11.05 -1.18 -18.15
N ARG A 195 -11.58 -2.20 -18.83
CA ARG A 195 -11.23 -3.62 -18.62
C ARG A 195 -9.74 -3.91 -18.77
N TRP A 196 -9.02 -3.04 -19.46
CA TRP A 196 -7.60 -3.20 -19.74
C TRP A 196 -6.71 -3.25 -18.49
N LEU A 197 -7.22 -2.75 -17.36
CA LEU A 197 -6.52 -2.76 -16.08
C LEU A 197 -7.23 -3.63 -15.04
N ASP A 198 -8.17 -4.50 -15.46
CA ASP A 198 -8.78 -5.50 -14.60
C ASP A 198 -7.68 -6.38 -14.00
N GLY A 199 -7.67 -6.53 -12.68
CA GLY A 199 -6.62 -7.28 -11.98
C GLY A 199 -5.42 -6.44 -11.54
N MET A 200 -5.25 -5.21 -12.04
CA MET A 200 -4.23 -4.31 -11.47
C MET A 200 -4.77 -3.71 -10.16
N ILE A 201 -3.98 -3.84 -9.10
CA ILE A 201 -4.23 -3.08 -7.88
C ILE A 201 -3.92 -1.61 -8.18
N MET A 202 -4.95 -0.78 -8.06
CA MET A 202 -4.71 0.65 -8.07
C MET A 202 -4.07 1.01 -6.74
N TRP A 203 -3.08 1.89 -6.79
CA TRP A 203 -2.26 2.29 -5.68
C TRP A 203 -2.04 3.80 -5.73
N ASN A 204 -2.25 4.43 -4.59
CA ASN A 204 -2.06 5.84 -4.41
C ASN A 204 -1.27 6.10 -3.13
N THR A 205 -0.04 6.55 -3.31
CA THR A 205 0.82 6.98 -2.23
C THR A 205 0.51 8.41 -1.83
N TYR A 206 -0.62 8.59 -1.16
CA TYR A 206 -1.07 9.89 -0.69
C TYR A 206 0.02 10.70 0.00
N SER A 207 0.76 10.03 0.87
CA SER A 207 1.80 10.62 1.71
C SER A 207 2.90 9.59 1.93
N HIS A 208 3.91 9.56 1.07
CA HIS A 208 5.10 8.78 1.40
C HIS A 208 5.98 9.49 2.43
N ALA A 209 5.81 10.78 2.72
CA ALA A 209 6.41 11.39 3.90
C ALA A 209 5.41 12.31 4.59
N ALA A 210 5.19 12.09 5.88
CA ALA A 210 4.40 12.97 6.74
C ALA A 210 5.04 13.16 8.12
N GLU A 211 4.86 14.35 8.67
CA GLU A 211 4.95 14.57 10.10
C GLU A 211 3.75 13.94 10.80
N VAL A 212 3.93 13.45 12.01
CA VAL A 212 2.88 12.82 12.81
C VAL A 212 2.97 13.25 14.26
N GLU A 213 1.82 13.49 14.87
CA GLU A 213 1.69 13.80 16.29
C GLU A 213 0.40 13.24 16.87
N GLY A 214 0.37 12.99 18.17
CA GLY A 214 -0.82 12.55 18.89
C GLY A 214 -0.52 11.44 19.87
N GLN A 215 -1.47 10.53 20.04
CA GLN A 215 -1.33 9.46 21.02
C GLN A 215 -1.88 8.12 20.52
N ILE A 216 -1.25 7.05 21.00
CA ILE A 216 -1.72 5.67 20.89
C ILE A 216 -1.74 5.10 22.31
N LYS A 217 -2.85 4.50 22.71
CA LYS A 217 -3.01 3.82 24.00
C LYS A 217 -3.28 2.34 23.76
N ILE A 218 -2.54 1.47 24.45
CA ILE A 218 -2.69 0.01 24.35
C ILE A 218 -2.75 -0.57 25.76
N GLY A 219 -3.95 -0.96 26.19
CA GLY A 219 -4.19 -1.30 27.60
C GLY A 219 -3.86 -0.09 28.49
N ASP A 220 -2.94 -0.28 29.44
CA ASP A 220 -2.48 0.79 30.34
C ASP A 220 -1.31 1.61 29.76
N ASP A 221 -0.69 1.16 28.67
CA ASP A 221 0.45 1.86 28.06
C ASP A 221 -0.04 3.03 27.21
N LEU A 222 0.48 4.23 27.49
CA LEU A 222 0.26 5.43 26.68
C LEU A 222 1.54 5.80 25.93
N PHE A 223 1.44 5.88 24.61
CA PHE A 223 2.49 6.30 23.71
C PHE A 223 2.16 7.70 23.18
N ILE A 224 2.98 8.68 23.53
CA ILE A 224 2.90 10.03 22.97
C ILE A 224 3.83 10.10 21.76
N ILE A 225 3.25 10.45 20.61
CA ILE A 225 3.99 10.68 19.38
C ILE A 225 4.19 12.18 19.25
N GLU A 226 5.43 12.62 19.44
CA GLU A 226 5.81 14.02 19.32
C GLU A 226 6.14 14.34 17.85
N LYS A 227 5.79 15.56 17.43
CA LYS A 227 6.09 16.09 16.10
C LYS A 227 7.58 16.40 15.94
N GLU A 228 8.39 15.36 15.84
CA GLU A 228 9.86 15.42 15.75
C GLU A 228 10.39 14.66 14.53
N ASN A 229 11.65 14.88 14.15
CA ASN A 229 12.31 14.16 13.06
C ASN A 229 12.38 12.64 13.28
N THR A 230 12.32 12.20 14.53
CA THR A 230 12.28 10.78 14.88
C THR A 230 10.92 10.13 14.64
N SER A 231 9.86 10.93 14.48
CA SER A 231 8.49 10.50 14.27
C SER A 231 8.04 10.85 12.84
N ARG A 232 7.73 9.83 12.04
CA ARG A 232 7.21 10.04 10.68
C ARG A 232 6.08 9.08 10.39
N ALA A 233 5.26 9.45 9.42
CA ALA A 233 4.24 8.59 8.89
C ALA A 233 4.34 8.41 7.37
N TYR A 234 3.97 7.21 6.95
CA TYR A 234 3.65 6.81 5.59
C TYR A 234 2.14 6.57 5.53
N GLY A 235 1.52 6.90 4.40
CA GLY A 235 0.11 6.62 4.16
C GLY A 235 -0.20 6.45 2.69
N ASP A 236 -0.93 5.39 2.38
CA ASP A 236 -1.37 5.07 1.04
C ASP A 236 -2.80 4.50 1.03
N SER A 237 -3.29 4.28 -0.18
CA SER A 237 -4.53 3.57 -0.41
C SER A 237 -4.45 2.71 -1.65
N ASN A 238 -5.20 1.61 -1.61
CA ASN A 238 -5.36 0.73 -2.75
C ASN A 238 -6.82 0.37 -2.94
N TRP A 239 -7.22 0.13 -4.17
CA TRP A 239 -8.58 -0.28 -4.51
C TRP A 239 -8.58 -1.05 -5.82
N SER A 240 -9.58 -1.92 -6.01
CA SER A 240 -9.88 -2.54 -7.30
C SER A 240 -11.18 -3.35 -7.20
N GLU A 241 -11.57 -3.95 -8.33
CA GLU A 241 -12.58 -5.02 -8.41
C GLU A 241 -11.96 -6.43 -8.29
N SER A 242 -10.63 -6.53 -8.26
CA SER A 242 -9.89 -7.78 -8.10
C SER A 242 -8.50 -7.56 -7.48
N MET A 243 -8.11 -8.41 -6.54
CA MET A 243 -6.77 -8.35 -5.95
C MET A 243 -5.74 -8.93 -6.91
N PRO A 244 -4.44 -8.59 -6.76
CA PRO A 244 -3.38 -9.24 -7.50
C PRO A 244 -3.44 -10.77 -7.34
N SER A 245 -3.40 -11.46 -8.47
CA SER A 245 -3.48 -12.92 -8.48
C SER A 245 -2.64 -13.51 -9.61
N PRO A 246 -2.16 -14.75 -9.46
CA PRO A 246 -1.54 -15.48 -10.56
C PRO A 246 -2.62 -16.03 -11.52
N PRO A 247 -2.22 -16.53 -12.72
CA PRO A 247 -3.10 -17.30 -13.59
C PRO A 247 -3.75 -18.46 -12.84
N PRO A 248 -4.98 -18.89 -13.20
CA PRO A 248 -5.71 -19.97 -12.52
C PRO A 248 -4.93 -21.29 -12.37
N ASP A 249 -4.03 -21.53 -13.31
CA ASP A 249 -3.16 -22.70 -13.47
C ASP A 249 -1.78 -22.55 -12.80
N ASP A 250 -1.46 -21.38 -12.22
CA ASP A 250 -0.24 -21.11 -11.45
C ASP A 250 -0.58 -20.75 -10.00
N GLN A 251 -0.77 -21.75 -9.12
CA GLN A 251 -1.31 -21.49 -7.78
C GLN A 251 -0.29 -20.94 -6.75
N HIS A 252 1.00 -20.86 -7.07
CA HIS A 252 2.03 -20.71 -6.02
C HIS A 252 3.26 -19.87 -6.39
N SER A 253 3.20 -19.08 -7.46
CA SER A 253 4.39 -18.38 -7.90
C SER A 253 4.63 -17.07 -7.13
N THR A 254 5.76 -17.02 -6.40
CA THR A 254 6.37 -15.81 -5.82
C THR A 254 6.71 -14.73 -6.87
N LYS A 255 6.44 -15.01 -8.14
CA LYS A 255 6.45 -14.08 -9.26
C LYS A 255 5.30 -13.06 -9.18
N TYR A 256 4.11 -13.44 -8.73
CA TYR A 256 2.90 -12.59 -8.74
C TYR A 256 2.73 -11.75 -7.47
N VAL A 257 3.85 -11.39 -6.87
CA VAL A 257 3.90 -10.60 -5.64
C VAL A 257 3.98 -9.14 -5.98
N TRP A 258 3.24 -8.34 -5.22
CA TRP A 258 3.44 -6.91 -5.16
C TRP A 258 4.41 -6.60 -4.02
N GLY A 259 5.38 -5.73 -4.28
CA GLY A 259 6.26 -5.24 -3.25
C GLY A 259 6.32 -3.73 -3.29
N TRP A 260 6.31 -3.13 -2.12
CA TRP A 260 6.47 -1.69 -1.92
C TRP A 260 7.71 -1.44 -1.07
N TYR A 261 8.47 -0.41 -1.43
CA TYR A 261 9.79 -0.13 -0.90
C TYR A 261 9.86 1.32 -0.52
N TYR A 262 10.11 1.57 0.75
CA TYR A 262 10.08 2.89 1.31
C TYR A 262 11.37 3.23 2.03
N VAL A 263 11.92 4.39 1.71
CA VAL A 263 13.03 4.99 2.44
C VAL A 263 12.74 6.47 2.65
N SER A 264 12.95 6.98 3.85
CA SER A 264 12.99 8.43 4.06
C SER A 264 13.97 8.82 5.13
N ILE A 265 14.62 9.96 4.91
CA ILE A 265 15.66 10.53 5.76
C ILE A 265 15.21 11.93 6.16
N PRO A 266 14.60 12.07 7.35
CA PRO A 266 14.18 13.35 7.89
C PRO A 266 15.33 14.35 7.97
N ALA A 267 15.01 15.61 7.74
CA ALA A 267 15.92 16.74 7.92
C ALA A 267 15.26 17.81 8.80
N ASP A 268 16.07 18.67 9.45
CA ASP A 268 15.55 19.80 10.23
C ASP A 268 14.87 20.83 9.32
N ASP A 269 15.46 21.07 8.14
CA ASP A 269 14.83 21.76 7.04
C ASP A 269 14.12 20.74 6.13
N LYS A 270 12.79 20.82 6.06
CA LYS A 270 11.96 19.91 5.27
C LYS A 270 12.23 20.00 3.77
N SER A 271 12.78 21.12 3.31
CA SER A 271 13.18 21.26 1.92
C SER A 271 14.35 20.34 1.53
N GLU A 272 15.07 19.82 2.52
CA GLU A 272 16.20 18.89 2.35
C GLU A 272 15.83 17.43 2.69
N GLU A 273 14.56 17.16 3.05
CA GLU A 273 14.12 15.81 3.40
C GLU A 273 14.16 14.90 2.17
N LEU A 274 14.77 13.72 2.33
CA LEU A 274 14.79 12.70 1.29
C LEU A 274 13.64 11.73 1.52
N SER A 275 12.88 11.41 0.47
CA SER A 275 11.85 10.39 0.51
C SER A 275 11.81 9.63 -0.81
N ILE A 276 11.80 8.31 -0.73
CA ILE A 276 11.70 7.40 -1.85
C ILE A 276 10.57 6.44 -1.56
N ILE A 277 9.65 6.31 -2.52
CA ILE A 277 8.69 5.21 -2.56
C ILE A 277 8.80 4.54 -3.93
N ALA A 278 8.84 3.22 -3.93
CA ALA A 278 8.78 2.42 -5.13
C ALA A 278 7.80 1.26 -4.93
N GLY A 279 7.07 0.90 -5.97
CA GLY A 279 6.17 -0.25 -6.00
C GLY A 279 6.39 -1.04 -7.28
N THR A 280 6.45 -2.36 -7.19
CA THR A 280 6.43 -3.24 -8.36
C THR A 280 5.69 -4.52 -8.08
N GLY A 281 4.94 -5.00 -9.07
CA GLY A 281 4.27 -6.28 -8.98
C GLY A 281 3.73 -6.78 -10.30
N LEU A 282 3.46 -8.09 -10.30
CA LEU A 282 2.81 -8.76 -11.40
C LEU A 282 1.38 -9.13 -11.00
N SER A 283 0.44 -8.94 -11.91
CA SER A 283 -0.93 -9.41 -11.73
C SER A 283 -1.50 -10.00 -13.00
N TYR A 284 -2.15 -11.14 -12.87
CA TYR A 284 -2.91 -11.73 -13.95
C TYR A 284 -4.25 -11.00 -14.13
N ALA A 285 -4.50 -10.56 -15.36
CA ALA A 285 -5.72 -9.88 -15.75
C ALA A 285 -6.79 -10.91 -16.20
N ASP A 286 -6.58 -11.51 -17.37
CA ASP A 286 -7.41 -12.57 -17.94
C ASP A 286 -6.67 -13.30 -19.08
N GLU A 287 -7.34 -14.23 -19.76
CA GLU A 287 -6.77 -15.03 -20.84
C GLU A 287 -6.39 -14.20 -22.08
N VAL A 288 -6.95 -13.00 -22.24
CA VAL A 288 -6.75 -12.11 -23.40
C VAL A 288 -5.60 -11.15 -23.16
N LEU A 289 -5.55 -10.52 -21.98
CA LEU A 289 -4.54 -9.53 -21.59
C LEU A 289 -3.31 -10.16 -20.92
N GLY A 290 -3.45 -11.37 -20.39
CA GLY A 290 -2.38 -12.10 -19.74
C GLY A 290 -1.94 -11.47 -18.42
N THR A 291 -0.63 -11.39 -18.21
CA THR A 291 -0.04 -10.80 -16.99
C THR A 291 0.38 -9.36 -17.24
N MET A 292 -0.01 -8.47 -16.33
CA MET A 292 0.47 -7.09 -16.28
C MET A 292 1.65 -6.96 -15.31
N ASP A 293 2.65 -6.18 -15.69
CA ASP A 293 3.80 -5.78 -14.86
C ASP A 293 3.73 -4.28 -14.59
N GLY A 294 3.42 -3.92 -13.34
CA GLY A 294 3.36 -2.53 -12.89
C GLY A 294 4.62 -2.17 -12.11
N ARG A 295 5.19 -1.00 -12.42
CA ARG A 295 6.34 -0.42 -11.70
C ARG A 295 6.16 1.08 -11.57
N PHE A 296 6.24 1.58 -10.35
CA PHE A 296 5.96 2.97 -10.02
C PHE A 296 6.97 3.45 -8.98
N CYS A 297 7.52 4.64 -9.16
CA CYS A 297 8.45 5.22 -8.20
C CYS A 297 8.38 6.75 -8.18
N ASP A 298 8.40 7.33 -6.98
CA ASP A 298 8.64 8.75 -6.70
C ASP A 298 9.84 8.85 -5.77
N ILE A 299 10.82 9.65 -6.19
CA ILE A 299 12.06 9.94 -5.45
C ILE A 299 12.16 11.45 -5.28
N ARG A 300 12.14 11.89 -4.02
CA ARG A 300 12.46 13.24 -3.58
C ARG A 300 13.84 13.22 -2.95
N LEU A 301 14.81 13.83 -3.62
CA LEU A 301 16.13 14.04 -3.01
C LEU A 301 16.12 15.28 -2.13
N ASP A 302 15.27 16.24 -2.49
CA ASP A 302 14.97 17.51 -1.80
C ASP A 302 13.66 18.08 -2.41
N GLU A 303 13.26 19.30 -2.02
CA GLU A 303 12.05 19.97 -2.54
C GLU A 303 12.07 20.25 -4.05
N LYS A 304 13.26 20.35 -4.66
CA LYS A 304 13.48 20.75 -6.06
C LYS A 304 13.82 19.57 -6.96
N THR A 305 14.45 18.55 -6.39
CA THR A 305 15.00 17.42 -7.13
C THR A 305 14.07 16.23 -6.97
N HIS A 306 13.33 15.96 -8.05
CA HIS A 306 12.31 14.93 -8.11
C HIS A 306 12.54 14.02 -9.32
N VAL A 307 12.66 12.71 -9.06
CA VAL A 307 12.72 11.67 -10.08
C VAL A 307 11.47 10.80 -9.97
N GLU A 308 10.79 10.64 -11.08
CA GLU A 308 9.58 9.84 -11.21
C GLU A 308 9.77 8.77 -12.27
N LEU A 309 9.34 7.55 -11.96
CA LEU A 309 9.32 6.43 -12.90
C LEU A 309 7.92 5.79 -12.87
N ARG A 310 7.33 5.61 -14.04
CA ARG A 310 6.08 4.85 -14.20
C ARG A 310 6.24 3.91 -15.38
N MET A 311 5.93 2.64 -15.18
CA MET A 311 5.95 1.63 -16.21
C MET A 311 4.81 0.66 -15.99
N VAL A 312 4.07 0.36 -17.06
CA VAL A 312 3.12 -0.73 -17.12
C VAL A 312 3.41 -1.53 -18.37
N LYS A 313 3.60 -2.84 -18.23
CA LYS A 313 3.72 -3.76 -19.36
C LYS A 313 2.49 -4.65 -19.41
N VAL A 314 1.85 -4.73 -20.58
CA VAL A 314 0.71 -5.62 -20.85
C VAL A 314 0.96 -6.29 -22.19
N LEU A 315 0.88 -7.62 -22.25
CA LEU A 315 1.30 -8.39 -23.42
C LEU A 315 2.74 -8.03 -23.84
N ASP A 316 2.93 -7.68 -25.11
CA ASP A 316 4.22 -7.23 -25.68
C ASP A 316 4.38 -5.70 -25.71
N LEU A 317 3.43 -4.95 -25.10
CA LEU A 317 3.45 -3.49 -25.06
C LEU A 317 3.99 -3.00 -23.72
N THR A 318 4.95 -2.07 -23.79
CA THR A 318 5.48 -1.35 -22.63
C THR A 318 4.99 0.09 -22.70
N PHE A 319 4.38 0.55 -21.62
CA PHE A 319 3.99 1.93 -21.42
C PHE A 319 4.87 2.52 -20.32
N ASP A 320 5.67 3.55 -20.61
CA ASP A 320 6.57 4.13 -19.62
C ASP A 320 6.63 5.67 -19.63
N SER A 321 7.03 6.23 -18.50
CA SER A 321 7.43 7.64 -18.38
C SER A 321 8.47 7.78 -17.28
N CYS A 322 9.41 8.69 -17.51
CA CYS A 322 10.56 8.94 -16.66
C CYS A 322 10.87 10.43 -16.81
N ASN A 323 10.70 11.21 -15.75
CA ASN A 323 10.80 12.67 -15.85
C ASN A 323 12.26 13.18 -15.92
N ASP A 324 13.23 12.28 -15.74
CA ASP A 324 14.67 12.54 -15.72
C ASP A 324 15.43 11.87 -16.87
N GLY A 325 14.72 11.42 -17.91
CA GLY A 325 15.27 10.87 -19.15
C GLY A 325 14.57 9.58 -19.57
N LYS A 326 15.34 8.61 -20.06
CA LYS A 326 14.88 7.26 -20.32
C LYS A 326 14.97 6.41 -19.04
N LEU A 327 13.94 5.59 -18.78
CA LEU A 327 14.03 4.49 -17.84
C LEU A 327 14.94 3.40 -18.42
N VAL A 328 16.07 3.15 -17.76
CA VAL A 328 17.04 2.12 -18.17
C VAL A 328 16.75 0.81 -17.45
N ARG A 329 16.46 0.88 -16.14
CA ARG A 329 16.25 -0.29 -15.29
C ARG A 329 15.35 0.05 -14.11
N PHE A 330 14.43 -0.87 -13.79
CA PHE A 330 13.80 -0.94 -12.47
C PHE A 330 13.74 -2.42 -12.16
N ASP A 331 14.60 -2.93 -11.28
CA ASP A 331 14.63 -4.34 -10.90
C ASP A 331 14.55 -4.53 -9.39
N VAL A 332 14.00 -5.67 -8.98
CA VAL A 332 14.04 -6.13 -7.59
C VAL A 332 14.59 -7.54 -7.52
N GLU A 333 15.74 -7.68 -6.88
CA GLU A 333 16.37 -8.97 -6.59
C GLU A 333 15.99 -9.43 -5.18
N ARG A 334 15.41 -10.62 -5.07
CA ARG A 334 14.91 -11.17 -3.80
C ARG A 334 15.73 -12.38 -3.39
N SER A 335 16.19 -12.38 -2.15
CA SER A 335 17.06 -13.44 -1.61
C SER A 335 16.83 -13.65 -0.12
N ASN A 336 17.54 -14.61 0.47
CA ASN A 336 17.40 -14.99 1.87
C ASN A 336 15.94 -15.32 2.23
N TRP A 337 15.35 -16.26 1.48
CA TRP A 337 13.96 -16.67 1.65
C TRP A 337 13.76 -17.40 2.98
N PHE A 338 12.70 -17.01 3.69
CA PHE A 338 12.33 -17.53 4.99
C PHE A 338 10.87 -18.00 4.98
N ASN A 339 10.59 -19.06 5.74
CA ASN A 339 9.27 -19.65 5.83
C ASN A 339 8.60 -19.22 7.13
N ILE A 340 7.54 -18.43 7.04
CA ILE A 340 6.69 -18.07 8.16
C ILE A 340 5.60 -19.13 8.30
N ASN A 341 5.38 -19.58 9.53
CA ASN A 341 4.25 -20.43 9.90
C ASN A 341 3.61 -19.86 11.15
N ASP A 342 2.53 -19.11 10.98
CA ASP A 342 1.82 -18.40 12.05
C ASP A 342 0.36 -18.86 12.11
N SER A 343 -0.45 -18.15 12.91
CA SER A 343 -1.87 -18.46 13.07
C SER A 343 -2.69 -18.31 11.79
N PHE A 344 -2.16 -17.65 10.76
CA PHE A 344 -2.78 -17.47 9.45
C PHE A 344 -2.36 -18.53 8.45
N GLY A 345 -1.39 -19.37 8.79
CA GLY A 345 -0.86 -20.43 7.94
C GLY A 345 0.54 -20.14 7.42
N TYR A 346 0.88 -20.80 6.32
CA TYR A 346 2.25 -20.87 5.82
C TYR A 346 2.51 -19.87 4.69
N ALA A 347 3.66 -19.19 4.75
CA ALA A 347 4.15 -18.26 3.73
C ALA A 347 5.66 -18.31 3.56
N THR A 348 6.17 -17.95 2.38
CA THR A 348 7.62 -17.86 2.11
C THR A 348 7.96 -16.45 1.66
N ILE A 349 8.69 -15.70 2.49
CA ILE A 349 9.01 -14.29 2.23
C ILE A 349 10.52 -14.07 2.09
N PRO A 350 10.98 -13.08 1.30
CA PRO A 350 12.39 -12.75 1.21
C PRO A 350 12.79 -11.82 2.35
N LEU A 351 13.84 -12.18 3.11
CA LEU A 351 14.38 -11.29 4.13
C LEU A 351 15.36 -10.26 3.56
N ARG A 352 15.81 -10.42 2.31
CA ARG A 352 16.62 -9.42 1.60
C ARG A 352 15.99 -9.08 0.25
N GLN A 353 15.83 -7.79 0.00
CA GLN A 353 15.30 -7.26 -1.26
C GLN A 353 16.18 -6.09 -1.74
N LEU A 354 16.83 -6.25 -2.90
CA LEU A 354 17.65 -5.21 -3.51
C LEU A 354 16.87 -4.57 -4.65
N VAL A 355 16.50 -3.31 -4.48
CA VAL A 355 15.86 -2.50 -5.53
C VAL A 355 16.94 -1.73 -6.28
N THR A 356 16.93 -1.81 -7.60
CA THR A 356 17.79 -1.01 -8.48
C THR A 356 16.92 -0.20 -9.43
N LEU A 357 17.05 1.11 -9.36
CA LEU A 357 16.37 2.08 -10.22
C LEU A 357 17.44 2.83 -11.01
N GLU A 358 17.34 2.82 -12.32
CA GLU A 358 18.30 3.48 -13.21
C GLU A 358 17.57 4.24 -14.30
N SER A 359 17.88 5.53 -14.39
CA SER A 359 17.49 6.42 -15.49
C SER A 359 18.74 6.90 -16.24
N ASP A 360 18.57 7.80 -17.21
CA ASP A 360 19.71 8.49 -17.81
C ASP A 360 20.51 9.34 -16.80
N SER A 361 19.82 9.87 -15.78
CA SER A 361 20.40 10.85 -14.86
C SER A 361 20.88 10.22 -13.55
N TYR A 362 20.22 9.16 -13.06
CA TYR A 362 20.48 8.61 -11.74
C TYR A 362 20.60 7.08 -11.74
N LEU A 363 21.45 6.59 -10.85
CA LEU A 363 21.46 5.20 -10.40
C LEU A 363 21.17 5.20 -8.90
N ILE A 364 20.08 4.54 -8.51
CA ILE A 364 19.61 4.45 -7.14
C ILE A 364 19.49 2.98 -6.76
N THR A 365 20.13 2.59 -5.67
CA THR A 365 19.99 1.25 -5.11
C THR A 365 19.54 1.32 -3.66
N MET A 366 18.56 0.48 -3.31
CA MET A 366 18.07 0.30 -1.95
C MET A 366 18.19 -1.19 -1.59
N ASP A 367 19.15 -1.53 -0.73
CA ASP A 367 19.37 -2.90 -0.25
C ASP A 367 18.71 -3.08 1.13
N PHE A 368 17.48 -3.59 1.12
CA PHE A 368 16.70 -3.86 2.32
C PHE A 368 17.10 -5.19 2.93
N ASN A 369 17.47 -5.17 4.20
CA ASN A 369 17.90 -6.32 4.99
C ASN A 369 17.04 -6.41 6.26
N SER A 370 16.10 -7.35 6.24
CA SER A 370 15.14 -7.61 7.30
C SER A 370 15.53 -8.84 8.11
N VAL A 371 14.86 -9.02 9.24
CA VAL A 371 14.88 -10.23 10.04
C VAL A 371 13.44 -10.70 10.22
N GLU A 372 13.24 -11.98 10.55
CA GLU A 372 11.89 -12.55 10.83
C GLU A 372 11.08 -11.64 11.76
N THR A 373 11.76 -11.10 12.75
CA THR A 373 11.21 -10.26 13.80
C THR A 373 10.79 -8.85 13.36
N ASN A 374 11.06 -8.44 12.13
CA ASN A 374 10.58 -7.14 11.63
C ASN A 374 9.25 -7.27 10.90
N TYR A 375 8.87 -8.49 10.51
CA TYR A 375 7.68 -8.73 9.71
C TYR A 375 6.42 -8.87 10.54
N ASN A 376 5.35 -8.24 10.07
CA ASN A 376 3.97 -8.58 10.45
C ASN A 376 3.15 -8.84 9.20
N ARG A 377 1.99 -9.46 9.39
CA ARG A 377 1.09 -9.78 8.29
C ARG A 377 -0.13 -8.87 8.35
N LEU A 378 -0.20 -7.90 7.43
CA LEU A 378 -1.43 -7.18 7.15
C LEU A 378 -2.39 -8.07 6.36
N LEU A 379 -3.66 -8.03 6.74
CA LEU A 379 -4.68 -8.92 6.20
C LEU A 379 -5.80 -8.12 5.56
N PHE A 380 -5.93 -8.28 4.25
CA PHE A 380 -6.93 -7.63 3.42
C PHE A 380 -7.83 -8.69 2.78
N PRO A 381 -8.95 -9.08 3.40
CA PRO A 381 -9.84 -10.06 2.83
C PRO A 381 -10.55 -9.52 1.62
N PHE A 382 -10.86 -10.43 0.71
CA PHE A 382 -11.63 -10.15 -0.47
C PHE A 382 -12.43 -11.39 -0.86
N THR A 383 -13.75 -11.23 -0.96
CA THR A 383 -14.69 -12.29 -1.36
C THR A 383 -14.63 -13.54 -0.47
N SER A 384 -13.83 -14.53 -0.84
CA SER A 384 -13.64 -15.82 -0.15
C SER A 384 -12.18 -16.11 0.24
N TYR A 385 -11.28 -15.14 0.10
CA TYR A 385 -9.87 -15.29 0.45
C TYR A 385 -9.32 -14.05 1.15
N VAL A 386 -8.07 -14.15 1.61
CA VAL A 386 -7.34 -13.04 2.20
C VAL A 386 -6.10 -12.73 1.35
N PHE A 387 -5.85 -11.46 1.08
CA PHE A 387 -4.57 -10.97 0.58
C PHE A 387 -3.70 -10.68 1.80
N SER A 388 -2.51 -11.27 1.85
CA SER A 388 -1.56 -11.04 2.93
C SER A 388 -0.49 -10.10 2.44
N ASP A 389 -0.33 -8.97 3.13
CA ASP A 389 0.80 -8.08 2.93
C ASP A 389 1.80 -8.21 4.07
N PHE A 390 3.05 -8.51 3.73
CA PHE A 390 4.10 -8.72 4.72
C PHE A 390 4.88 -7.44 4.91
N GLU A 391 4.61 -6.77 6.02
CA GLU A 391 5.17 -5.49 6.40
C GLU A 391 6.45 -5.67 7.21
N GLY A 392 7.60 -5.46 6.58
CA GLY A 392 8.87 -5.24 7.24
C GLY A 392 8.95 -3.80 7.73
N LEU A 393 8.65 -3.59 9.02
CA LEU A 393 8.68 -2.27 9.64
C LEU A 393 10.02 -2.06 10.35
N GLY A 394 10.73 -0.97 10.00
CA GLY A 394 12.03 -0.66 10.63
C GLY A 394 13.19 -1.47 10.08
N VAL A 395 13.14 -1.81 8.79
CA VAL A 395 14.16 -2.60 8.10
C VAL A 395 15.45 -1.78 7.91
N SER A 396 16.60 -2.44 8.01
CA SER A 396 17.89 -1.84 7.68
C SER A 396 18.02 -1.71 6.17
N THR A 397 18.22 -0.50 5.67
CA THR A 397 18.34 -0.23 4.24
C THR A 397 19.64 0.50 3.94
N ASN A 398 20.46 -0.07 3.06
CA ASN A 398 21.60 0.64 2.48
C ASN A 398 21.11 1.38 1.24
N LEU A 399 21.15 2.71 1.27
CA LEU A 399 20.77 3.59 0.18
C LEU A 399 22.02 4.17 -0.49
N LEU A 400 22.13 3.98 -1.80
CA LEU A 400 23.13 4.63 -2.64
C LEU A 400 22.43 5.36 -3.79
N ILE A 401 22.81 6.61 -4.01
CA ILE A 401 22.32 7.46 -5.09
C ILE A 401 23.53 8.08 -5.80
N ILE A 402 23.65 7.83 -7.09
CA ILE A 402 24.69 8.35 -7.96
C ILE A 402 24.05 9.22 -9.04
N ASP A 403 24.54 10.44 -9.20
CA ASP A 403 24.27 11.27 -10.38
C ASP A 403 25.21 10.83 -11.51
N LYS A 404 24.64 10.22 -12.55
CA LYS A 404 25.36 9.66 -13.70
C LYS A 404 25.95 10.73 -14.61
N LYS A 405 25.45 11.96 -14.58
CA LYS A 405 25.97 13.06 -15.41
C LYS A 405 27.28 13.59 -14.87
N THR A 406 27.42 13.59 -13.55
CA THR A 406 28.61 14.11 -12.86
C THR A 406 29.52 13.01 -12.30
N ASP A 407 29.06 11.76 -12.30
CA ASP A 407 29.71 10.60 -11.67
C ASP A 407 29.96 10.84 -10.17
N THR A 408 29.00 11.49 -9.51
CA THR A 408 29.09 11.84 -8.07
C THR A 408 28.11 11.04 -7.24
N ILE A 409 28.55 10.64 -6.04
CA ILE A 409 27.68 10.04 -5.03
C ILE A 409 26.89 11.17 -4.36
N VAL A 410 25.59 11.22 -4.61
CA VAL A 410 24.66 12.16 -3.98
C VAL A 410 24.35 11.73 -2.55
N ARG A 411 24.16 10.43 -2.33
CA ARG A 411 23.92 9.80 -1.02
C ARG A 411 24.51 8.41 -0.96
N ASN A 412 25.09 8.05 0.19
CA ASN A 412 25.51 6.70 0.53
C ASN A 412 25.38 6.52 2.04
N VAL A 413 24.28 5.91 2.49
CA VAL A 413 23.88 5.87 3.90
C VAL A 413 23.17 4.57 4.23
N THR A 414 23.27 4.13 5.48
CA THR A 414 22.45 3.07 6.03
C THR A 414 21.42 3.67 6.97
N VAL A 415 20.15 3.32 6.78
CA VAL A 415 19.04 3.76 7.64
C VAL A 415 18.35 2.55 8.27
N ASN A 416 17.95 2.68 9.54
CA ASN A 416 17.21 1.65 10.29
C ASN A 416 15.73 2.01 10.41
N SER A 417 15.15 2.47 9.30
CA SER A 417 13.79 3.01 9.26
C SER A 417 13.14 2.82 7.89
N GLY A 418 13.67 1.88 7.10
CA GLY A 418 13.07 1.48 5.83
C GLY A 418 11.76 0.74 6.06
N GLY A 419 10.83 0.91 5.13
CA GLY A 419 9.60 0.13 5.04
C GLY A 419 9.68 -0.78 3.84
N LEU A 420 9.19 -1.99 4.00
CA LEU A 420 9.20 -3.01 2.97
C LEU A 420 7.94 -3.82 3.03
N GLU A 421 7.24 -3.92 1.92
CA GLU A 421 5.98 -4.66 1.79
C GLU A 421 6.18 -5.80 0.79
N TYR A 422 5.45 -6.89 0.98
CA TYR A 422 5.55 -8.08 0.13
C TYR A 422 4.21 -8.81 0.14
N GLY A 423 3.30 -8.35 -0.72
CA GLY A 423 1.91 -8.74 -0.73
C GLY A 423 1.55 -9.74 -1.83
N TYR A 424 0.80 -10.78 -1.46
CA TYR A 424 0.18 -11.72 -2.40
C TYR A 424 -0.89 -12.60 -1.74
N ARG A 425 -1.62 -13.32 -2.60
CA ARG A 425 -2.62 -14.31 -2.17
C ARG A 425 -1.95 -15.62 -1.76
N PHE A 426 -2.30 -16.13 -0.58
CA PHE A 426 -1.82 -17.41 -0.05
C PHE A 426 -2.94 -18.38 0.33
N ASN A 427 -2.54 -19.61 0.66
CA ASN A 427 -3.39 -20.56 1.36
C ASN A 427 -3.45 -20.22 2.86
N ILE A 428 -4.35 -19.30 3.20
CA ILE A 428 -4.48 -18.74 4.54
C ILE A 428 -5.56 -19.50 5.29
N THR A 429 -5.29 -19.90 6.52
CA THR A 429 -6.25 -20.56 7.43
C THR A 429 -6.99 -19.54 8.29
N VAL A 430 -7.48 -18.48 7.67
CA VAL A 430 -8.28 -17.47 8.35
C VAL A 430 -9.76 -17.77 8.12
N PRO A 431 -10.53 -18.09 9.17
CA PRO A 431 -11.97 -18.30 9.03
C PRO A 431 -12.67 -16.95 8.79
N PRO A 432 -13.83 -16.96 8.08
CA PRO A 432 -14.71 -15.81 8.03
C PRO A 432 -15.11 -15.32 9.42
N PRO A 433 -15.40 -14.01 9.61
CA PRO A 433 -15.87 -13.48 10.89
C PRO A 433 -17.15 -14.21 11.35
N SER A 434 -17.15 -14.73 12.58
CA SER A 434 -18.24 -15.54 13.15
C SER A 434 -19.59 -14.80 13.28
N ASN A 435 -19.59 -13.47 13.17
CA ASN A 435 -20.76 -12.63 13.42
C ASN A 435 -21.54 -12.25 12.15
N GLN A 436 -21.25 -12.85 11.00
CA GLN A 436 -22.17 -12.76 9.87
C GLN A 436 -23.43 -13.53 10.24
N ARG A 437 -24.41 -12.85 10.85
CA ARG A 437 -25.78 -13.33 10.88
C ARG A 437 -26.17 -13.55 9.42
N ILE A 438 -26.29 -14.82 9.04
CA ILE A 438 -27.00 -15.22 7.84
C ILE A 438 -28.42 -14.68 8.04
N ILE A 439 -28.73 -13.55 7.40
CA ILE A 439 -30.10 -13.03 7.29
C ILE A 439 -30.69 -13.62 6.03
#